data_AF-A0A7W1DS21-F1
#
_entry.id   AF-A0A7W1DS21-F1
#
_cell.length_a   1.000
_cell.length_b   1.000
_cell.length_c   1.000
_cell.angle_alpha   90.00
_cell.angle_beta   90.00
_cell.angle_gamma   90.00
#
_symmetry.space_group_name_H-M   'P 1'
#
loop_
_entity.id
_entity.type
_entity.pdbx_description
1 polymer ?
#
loop_
_entity_poly.entity_id
_entity_poly.type
_entity_poly.pdbx_seq_one_letter_code
_entity_poly.pdbx_strand_id
1 'polypeptide(L)' 'MNVFDQSKVVNPFFVDQQVLTAANNATRFQRFNPFTETPVEGTHWAFGPNFGKANNRFAYQAPRTFRFALGLRF' A
#
# COMPACT_ATOMS: atom_id res chain seq x y z
N MET A 1 9.51 11.79 -16.14
CA MET A 1 9.00 11.06 -14.96
C MET A 1 7.49 11.03 -15.07
N ASN A 2 6.90 9.83 -15.15
CA ASN A 2 5.50 9.66 -15.51
C ASN A 2 4.58 10.26 -14.42
N VAL A 3 3.67 11.14 -14.81
CA VAL A 3 2.74 11.88 -13.90
C VAL A 3 1.47 11.05 -13.60
N PHE A 4 1.29 9.93 -14.30
CA PHE A 4 0.13 9.04 -14.18
C PHE A 4 0.42 7.75 -13.41
N ASP A 5 1.59 7.65 -12.79
CA ASP A 5 1.91 6.60 -11.83
C ASP A 5 1.39 7.06 -10.46
N GLN A 6 0.32 6.45 -9.95
CA GLN A 6 -0.20 6.73 -8.60
C GLN A 6 0.77 6.22 -7.51
N SER A 7 1.84 5.53 -7.89
CA SER A 7 2.94 5.08 -7.03
C SER A 7 3.66 6.23 -6.32
N LYS A 8 3.55 7.48 -6.82
CA LYS A 8 4.02 8.67 -6.11
C LYS A 8 3.05 9.25 -5.08
N VAL A 9 1.77 8.88 -5.12
CA VAL A 9 0.74 9.41 -4.21
C VAL A 9 0.83 8.72 -2.86
N VAL A 10 1.33 7.48 -2.83
CA VAL A 10 1.37 6.64 -1.64
C VAL A 10 2.72 5.94 -1.58
N ASN A 11 3.53 6.27 -0.58
CA ASN A 11 4.78 5.56 -0.34
C ASN A 11 4.46 4.15 0.19
N PRO A 12 4.88 3.08 -0.51
CA PRO A 12 4.64 1.68 -0.09
C PRO A 12 5.13 1.36 1.32
N PHE A 13 6.16 2.05 1.81
CA PHE A 13 6.68 1.87 3.17
C PHE A 13 5.71 2.31 4.27
N PHE A 14 4.76 3.19 3.95
CA PHE A 14 3.80 3.73 4.92
C PHE A 14 2.40 3.15 4.75
N VAL A 15 2.23 2.13 3.92
CA VAL A 15 0.97 1.43 3.73
C VAL A 15 1.12 -0.03 4.13
N ASP A 16 0.08 -0.60 4.74
CA ASP A 16 0.07 -2.01 5.09
C ASP A 16 0.01 -2.85 3.81
N GLN A 17 0.97 -3.77 3.68
CA GLN A 17 1.09 -4.67 2.54
C GLN A 17 1.03 -6.14 2.98
N GLN A 18 0.43 -6.40 4.14
CA GLN A 18 0.43 -7.73 4.73
C GLN A 18 -0.42 -8.71 3.92
N VAL A 19 0.22 -9.77 3.41
CA VAL A 19 -0.46 -10.93 2.83
C VAL A 19 -0.36 -12.10 3.81
N LEU A 20 -1.50 -12.64 4.20
CA LEU A 20 -1.62 -13.81 5.06
C LEU A 20 -1.55 -15.07 4.21
N THR A 21 -0.81 -16.07 4.69
CA THR A 21 -0.60 -17.36 4.03
C THR A 21 -0.45 -18.46 5.08
N ALA A 22 -0.35 -19.72 4.65
CA ALA A 22 -0.06 -20.83 5.56
C ALA A 22 1.30 -20.69 6.30
N ALA A 23 2.19 -19.80 5.86
CA ALA A 23 3.46 -19.53 6.55
C ALA A 23 3.29 -18.69 7.82
N ASN A 24 2.30 -17.79 7.87
CA ASN A 24 2.03 -16.93 9.02
C ASN A 24 0.73 -17.29 9.76
N ASN A 25 -0.15 -18.10 9.16
CA ASN A 25 -1.39 -18.56 9.77
C ASN A 25 -1.81 -19.93 9.20
N ALA A 26 -1.11 -20.98 9.65
CA ALA A 26 -1.33 -22.35 9.18
C ALA A 26 -2.67 -22.97 9.60
N THR A 27 -3.36 -22.40 10.59
CA THR A 27 -4.69 -22.87 11.03
C THR A 27 -5.80 -22.39 10.11
N ARG A 28 -5.59 -21.27 9.41
CA ARG A 28 -6.58 -20.66 8.51
C ARG A 28 -6.32 -20.94 7.04
N PHE A 29 -5.05 -21.09 6.63
CA PHE A 29 -4.68 -21.23 5.22
C PHE A 29 -3.97 -22.55 4.94
N GLN A 30 -4.27 -23.14 3.79
CA GLN A 30 -3.65 -24.36 3.29
C GLN A 30 -2.41 -24.05 2.45
N ARG A 31 -1.45 -24.98 2.45
CA ARG A 31 -0.30 -24.92 1.54
C ARG A 31 -0.72 -25.41 0.15
N PHE A 32 -0.07 -24.89 -0.88
CA PHE A 32 -0.30 -25.26 -2.27
C PHE A 32 1.04 -25.52 -2.98
N ASN A 33 1.02 -26.27 -4.09
CA ASN A 33 2.19 -26.46 -4.93
C ASN A 33 2.26 -25.37 -6.03
N PRO A 34 3.21 -24.43 -5.96
CA PRO A 34 3.27 -23.30 -6.90
C PRO A 34 3.64 -23.70 -8.34
N PHE A 35 4.07 -24.95 -8.59
CA PHE A 35 4.44 -25.42 -9.93
C PHE A 35 3.28 -26.11 -10.66
N THR A 36 2.23 -26.52 -9.94
CA THR A 36 1.12 -27.31 -10.50
C THR A 36 -0.26 -26.74 -10.17
N GLU A 37 -0.35 -25.85 -9.18
CA GLU A 37 -1.60 -25.31 -8.67
C GLU A 37 -1.57 -23.78 -8.67
N THR A 38 -2.70 -23.17 -9.00
CA THR A 38 -2.89 -21.73 -8.82
C THR A 38 -3.39 -21.43 -7.40
N PRO A 39 -2.77 -20.49 -6.68
CA PRO A 39 -3.22 -20.14 -5.34
C PRO A 39 -4.61 -19.49 -5.37
N VAL A 40 -5.46 -19.86 -4.41
CA VAL A 40 -6.85 -19.39 -4.32
C VAL A 40 -6.98 -18.50 -3.09
N GLU A 41 -7.51 -17.28 -3.29
CA GLU A 41 -7.78 -16.36 -2.19
C GLU A 41 -8.83 -16.94 -1.24
N GLY A 42 -8.64 -16.75 0.07
CA GLY A 42 -9.46 -17.34 1.13
C GLY A 42 -8.99 -18.72 1.58
N THR A 43 -8.41 -19.53 0.69
CA THR A 43 -7.92 -20.89 1.00
C THR A 43 -6.42 -20.93 1.20
N HIS A 44 -5.65 -20.38 0.26
CA HIS A 44 -4.18 -20.40 0.28
C HIS A 44 -3.59 -19.11 0.84
N TRP A 45 -4.27 -17.99 0.62
CA TRP A 45 -3.84 -16.67 1.07
C TRP A 45 -5.02 -15.71 1.24
N ALA A 46 -4.83 -14.61 1.96
CA ALA A 46 -5.75 -13.48 1.97
C ALA A 46 -5.03 -12.18 2.35
N PHE A 47 -5.60 -11.03 2.00
CA PHE A 47 -5.10 -9.76 2.51
C PHE A 47 -5.31 -9.62 4.03
N GLY A 48 -4.35 -8.98 4.70
CA GLY A 48 -4.53 -8.57 6.09
C GLY A 48 -5.68 -7.57 6.24
N PRO A 49 -6.30 -7.45 7.43
CA PRO A 49 -7.45 -6.56 7.66
C PRO A 49 -7.15 -5.07 7.46
N ASN A 50 -5.88 -4.69 7.43
CA ASN A 50 -5.42 -3.33 7.20
C ASN A 50 -4.76 -3.14 5.84
N PHE A 51 -4.68 -4.16 4.99
CA PHE A 51 -4.02 -4.07 3.69
C PHE A 51 -4.50 -2.84 2.90
N GLY A 52 -3.56 -2.06 2.36
CA GLY A 52 -3.85 -0.83 1.63
C GLY A 52 -4.15 0.40 2.51
N LYS A 53 -4.24 0.25 3.85
CA LYS A 53 -4.42 1.38 4.77
C LYS A 53 -3.09 2.00 5.15
N ALA A 54 -3.14 3.27 5.52
CA ALA A 54 -2.01 4.01 6.05
C ALA A 54 -1.55 3.43 7.40
N ASN A 55 -0.27 3.07 7.50
CA ASN A 55 0.38 2.70 8.76
C ASN A 55 0.68 3.93 9.63
N ASN A 56 0.89 5.10 9.01
CA ASN A 56 1.11 6.36 9.71
C ASN A 56 0.82 7.57 8.79
N ARG A 57 0.97 8.78 9.35
CA ARG A 57 0.72 10.05 8.66
C ARG A 57 1.56 10.28 7.40
N PHE A 58 2.72 9.64 7.26
CA PHE A 58 3.60 9.79 6.11
C PHE A 58 3.06 9.05 4.87
N ALA A 59 2.02 8.23 5.01
CA ALA A 59 1.29 7.65 3.88
C ALA A 59 0.47 8.69 3.10
N TYR A 60 0.21 9.86 3.68
CA TYR A 60 -0.57 10.92 3.06
C TYR A 60 0.33 11.95 2.38
N GLN A 61 -0.16 12.50 1.26
CA GLN A 61 0.52 13.59 0.58
C GLN A 61 0.51 14.86 1.45
N ALA A 62 1.67 15.50 1.59
CA ALA A 62 1.77 16.78 2.27
C ALA A 62 0.91 17.86 1.56
N PRO A 63 0.26 18.78 2.30
CA PRO A 63 -0.46 19.89 1.70
C PRO A 63 0.44 20.70 0.76
N ARG A 64 -0.10 21.09 -0.41
CA ARG A 64 0.61 21.97 -1.34
C ARG A 64 0.53 23.41 -0.83
N THR A 65 1.67 24.05 -0.62
CA THR A 65 1.72 25.47 -0.20
C THR A 65 1.66 26.36 -1.44
N PHE A 66 0.63 27.21 -1.53
CA PHE A 66 0.57 28.28 -2.54
C PHE A 66 1.01 29.59 -1.87
N ARG A 67 2.00 30.28 -2.45
CA ARG A 67 2.48 31.58 -1.96
C ARG A 67 2.21 32.64 -3.02
N PHE A 68 1.66 33.76 -2.59
CA PHE A 68 1.54 34.97 -3.40
C PHE A 68 2.28 36.10 -2.67
N ALA A 69 3.03 36.90 -3.43
CA ALA A 69 3.74 38.06 -2.92
C ALA A 69 3.49 39.26 -3.84
N LEU A 70 3.22 40.42 -3.25
CA LEU A 70 3.08 41.70 -3.92
C LEU A 70 4.13 42.66 -3.37
N GLY A 71 4.98 43.21 -4.24
CA GLY A 71 5.92 44.28 -3.89
C GLY A 71 5.48 45.60 -4.48
N LEU A 72 5.34 46.62 -3.65
CA LEU A 72 5.12 48.01 -4.08
C LEU A 72 6.40 48.81 -3.76
N ARG A 73 6.89 49.58 -4.74
CA ARG A 73 7.99 50.53 -4.59
C ARG A 73 7.48 51.93 -4.91
N PHE A 74 7.96 52.93 -4.19
CA PHE A 74 7.70 54.36 -4.44
C PHE A 74 9.01 55.08 -4.73
#